data_AF-A0A962D965-F1
#
_entry.id   AF-A0A962D965-F1
#
_cell.length_a   1.000
_cell.length_b   1.000
_cell.length_c   1.000
_cell.angle_alpha   90.00
_cell.angle_beta   90.00
_cell.angle_gamma   90.00
#
_symmetry.space_group_name_H-M   'P 1'
#
loop_
_entity.id
_entity.type
_entity.pdbx_description
1 polymer ?
#
loop_
_entity_poly.entity_id
_entity_poly.type
_entity_poly.pdbx_seq_one_letter_code
_entity_poly.pdbx_strand_id
1 'polypeptide(L)'
;MNRTHFRGPGSRARSLVGAALAVFGLGVPQLHAQEVATGTLNLSRTPLFVNQAVDPNVLVSFDDSGSMAWGFMPDSVDDSCGWRHPRFYWSGYNKVAYNPNVEYTPPLKPDATSFPDARFTAAWLDGYEAATAIVSGAGGSGTVNLSNRYFPTRSKNARSGFNANTIVGHDWRARNTTNCNNDGGANNGNAALPFADNSQRGTGFDSRAFFYRFTGTDANDSTQVNDPSNYVAVDMAAATAAQQQNFANWFSYYRTRYLFARTAASRSFAVLDNNIRVAWQNFNQNQLGGTDEIRPLQGSWRTDFFNWLYRTNASGGTPLRASFIRAGNFFERNGLNYRSPYFEPATATAPARELSCRQNFHIGLTDGFWNEGNPTHPSSGDDTASVTLPDGVSFPGSATDPLSRVYSNEPATVPNAPTMADIAFYYWRRDLRADLDDNVPAFFPDLTTGVTGPAMAPGFDPRSVPEVYFNPANDPATWQHMVNFIVGLGVAGGLNYPGDYDLLRTGGASWPSPANNNFTGVDDTWHAALNSRGQYFSASDPTELVTALTRLFSSVQARRASITPISVSSPLLALGTQAFRTGFDTS
;
A
#
# COMPACT_ATOMS: atom_id res chain seq x y z
N MET A 1 -13.23 28.31 -67.86
CA MET A 1 -12.06 29.03 -68.41
C MET A 1 -12.23 30.52 -68.15
N ASN A 2 -11.24 31.10 -67.46
CA ASN A 2 -10.82 32.50 -67.33
C ASN A 2 -11.77 33.71 -67.52
N ARG A 3 -12.00 34.39 -66.39
CA ARG A 3 -11.54 35.76 -66.00
C ARG A 3 -11.54 36.94 -67.00
N THR A 4 -11.78 38.09 -66.34
CA THR A 4 -11.37 39.51 -66.57
C THR A 4 -12.51 40.41 -67.12
N HIS A 5 -12.80 41.64 -66.65
CA HIS A 5 -11.93 42.77 -66.28
C HIS A 5 -12.66 43.92 -65.51
N PHE A 6 -11.86 44.76 -64.81
CA PHE A 6 -11.90 46.22 -64.55
C PHE A 6 -13.02 47.00 -63.76
N ARG A 7 -12.56 48.12 -63.16
CA ARG A 7 -13.07 49.07 -62.14
C ARG A 7 -14.24 50.02 -62.58
N GLY A 8 -14.97 50.58 -61.58
CA GLY A 8 -16.05 51.61 -61.66
C GLY A 8 -15.58 53.07 -61.89
N PRO A 9 -16.19 54.18 -61.33
CA PRO A 9 -17.41 54.37 -60.50
C PRO A 9 -18.31 55.62 -60.87
N GLY A 10 -19.38 55.96 -60.13
CA GLY A 10 -19.95 57.35 -60.11
C GLY A 10 -21.41 57.64 -59.66
N SER A 11 -21.63 57.92 -58.36
CA SER A 11 -22.53 58.96 -57.74
C SER A 11 -24.09 58.97 -57.77
N ARG A 12 -24.67 59.22 -56.56
CA ARG A 12 -25.90 59.99 -56.15
C ARG A 12 -27.11 59.25 -55.47
N ALA A 13 -27.20 59.45 -54.14
CA ALA A 13 -28.32 59.87 -53.26
C ALA A 13 -29.81 59.43 -53.42
N ARG A 14 -30.35 58.91 -52.26
CA ARG A 14 -31.69 59.05 -51.61
C ARG A 14 -32.84 58.03 -51.87
N SER A 15 -33.29 57.42 -50.76
CA SER A 15 -34.68 57.10 -50.32
C SER A 15 -35.21 55.63 -50.38
N LEU A 16 -35.23 55.01 -49.18
CA LEU A 16 -36.24 54.18 -48.47
C LEU A 16 -36.91 52.91 -49.08
N VAL A 17 -36.72 51.81 -48.32
CA VAL A 17 -37.61 50.67 -47.95
C VAL A 17 -37.15 49.27 -48.42
N GLY A 18 -36.92 48.36 -47.46
CA GLY A 18 -37.18 46.91 -47.60
C GLY A 18 -35.99 45.91 -47.52
N ALA A 19 -35.93 45.19 -46.39
CA ALA A 19 -35.52 43.78 -46.21
C ALA A 19 -34.12 43.23 -46.60
N ALA A 20 -33.41 42.76 -45.57
CA ALA A 20 -32.54 41.57 -45.42
C ALA A 20 -31.26 41.32 -46.29
N LEU A 21 -30.19 40.97 -45.55
CA LEU A 21 -29.02 40.09 -45.82
C LEU A 21 -27.62 40.64 -46.24
N ALA A 22 -26.66 40.48 -45.31
CA ALA A 22 -25.25 40.00 -45.40
C ALA A 22 -24.02 40.86 -45.91
N VAL A 23 -23.04 41.05 -44.98
CA VAL A 23 -21.56 40.72 -45.04
C VAL A 23 -20.48 41.63 -45.75
N PHE A 24 -19.57 42.18 -44.91
CA PHE A 24 -18.07 42.35 -44.92
C PHE A 24 -17.21 43.28 -45.83
N GLY A 25 -16.29 44.02 -45.15
CA GLY A 25 -14.82 44.18 -45.44
C GLY A 25 -14.34 45.49 -46.10
N LEU A 26 -13.14 46.07 -45.90
CA LEU A 26 -11.98 45.99 -44.96
C LEU A 26 -10.99 47.13 -45.38
N GLY A 27 -10.19 47.69 -44.46
CA GLY A 27 -9.03 48.54 -44.79
C GLY A 27 -8.47 49.38 -43.62
N VAL A 28 -7.24 49.06 -43.19
CA VAL A 28 -6.50 49.42 -41.94
C VAL A 28 -5.66 50.71 -42.15
N PRO A 29 -5.40 51.59 -41.14
CA PRO A 29 -4.21 51.47 -40.27
C PRO A 29 -4.28 52.03 -38.81
N GLN A 30 -3.44 51.42 -37.96
CA GLN A 30 -2.74 51.89 -36.73
C GLN A 30 -3.43 52.84 -35.72
N LEU A 31 -3.55 52.35 -34.48
CA LEU A 31 -3.88 53.12 -33.29
C LEU A 31 -2.79 52.99 -32.22
N HIS A 32 -2.36 54.15 -31.73
CA HIS A 32 -1.55 54.34 -30.52
C HIS A 32 -2.35 53.93 -29.28
N ALA A 33 -1.70 53.24 -28.34
CA ALA A 33 -2.29 52.85 -27.07
C ALA A 33 -2.34 54.04 -26.09
N GLN A 34 -3.51 54.29 -25.52
CA GLN A 34 -3.69 55.04 -24.27
C GLN A 34 -4.17 54.06 -23.19
N GLU A 35 -3.49 54.07 -22.05
CA GLU A 35 -3.84 53.29 -20.86
C GLU A 35 -5.16 53.77 -20.24
N VAL A 36 -6.09 52.84 -20.05
CA VAL A 36 -7.22 52.98 -19.14
C VAL A 36 -7.01 51.99 -18.02
N ALA A 37 -6.86 52.49 -16.80
CA ALA A 37 -6.80 51.68 -15.58
C ALA A 37 -8.12 50.92 -15.41
N THR A 38 -8.10 49.63 -15.73
CA THR A 38 -9.21 48.72 -15.43
C THR A 38 -8.96 48.10 -14.07
N GLY A 39 -9.80 48.48 -13.10
CA GLY A 39 -9.96 47.71 -11.87
C GLY A 39 -10.32 46.28 -12.26
N THR A 40 -9.45 45.34 -11.93
CA THR A 40 -9.68 43.91 -12.14
C THR A 40 -10.86 43.48 -11.29
N LEU A 41 -12.04 43.40 -11.91
CA LEU A 41 -13.17 42.67 -11.38
C LEU A 41 -12.76 41.19 -11.33
N ASN A 42 -12.20 40.77 -10.19
CA ASN A 42 -11.77 39.40 -9.95
C ASN A 42 -13.01 38.55 -9.65
N LEU A 43 -13.78 38.23 -10.69
CA LEU A 43 -14.80 37.19 -10.61
C LEU A 43 -14.07 35.86 -10.44
N SER A 44 -14.11 35.35 -9.21
CA SER A 44 -13.68 34.00 -8.83
C SER A 44 -14.09 33.00 -9.91
N ARG A 45 -13.08 32.40 -10.58
CA ARG A 45 -13.26 31.31 -11.55
C ARG A 45 -13.30 29.92 -10.88
N THR A 46 -13.48 29.87 -9.57
CA THR A 46 -13.93 28.66 -8.89
C THR A 46 -15.46 28.66 -8.88
N PRO A 47 -16.14 27.65 -9.46
CA PRO A 47 -17.55 27.43 -9.20
C PRO A 47 -17.76 27.38 -7.69
N LEU A 48 -18.75 28.11 -7.18
CA LEU A 48 -19.08 28.22 -5.75
C LEU A 48 -19.76 26.93 -5.21
N PHE A 49 -19.43 25.77 -5.77
CA PHE A 49 -19.92 24.45 -5.37
C PHE A 49 -18.76 23.45 -5.47
N VAL A 50 -17.72 23.68 -4.68
CA VAL A 50 -16.76 22.65 -4.32
C VAL A 50 -16.80 22.61 -2.80
N ASN A 51 -17.54 21.65 -2.24
CA ASN A 51 -17.26 21.23 -0.87
C ASN A 51 -15.76 20.88 -0.87
N GLN A 52 -14.95 21.71 -0.21
CA GLN A 52 -13.51 21.50 -0.08
C GLN A 52 -13.31 20.11 0.52
N ALA A 53 -12.76 19.19 -0.27
CA ALA A 53 -12.38 17.89 0.23
C ALA A 53 -11.35 18.11 1.34
N VAL A 54 -11.75 17.91 2.60
CA VAL A 54 -10.85 18.01 3.76
C VAL A 54 -9.75 16.95 3.63
N ASP A 55 -8.54 17.26 4.08
CA ASP A 55 -7.46 16.28 4.09
C ASP A 55 -7.80 15.11 5.01
N PRO A 56 -7.77 13.85 4.51
CA PRO A 56 -8.10 12.70 5.30
C PRO A 56 -6.95 12.36 6.25
N ASN A 57 -7.31 11.63 7.30
CA ASN A 57 -6.35 11.04 8.23
C ASN A 57 -5.88 9.69 7.71
N VAL A 58 -4.59 9.45 7.73
CA VAL A 58 -3.95 8.17 7.41
C VAL A 58 -3.05 7.79 8.57
N LEU A 59 -3.39 6.72 9.27
CA LEU A 59 -2.52 6.13 10.29
C LEU A 59 -1.78 4.94 9.67
N VAL A 60 -0.45 4.98 9.69
CA VAL A 60 0.40 3.93 9.11
C VAL A 60 0.94 3.04 10.21
N SER A 61 0.66 1.74 10.14
CA SER A 61 1.20 0.74 11.04
C SER A 61 2.15 -0.17 10.27
N PHE A 62 3.41 -0.17 10.69
CA PHE A 62 4.48 -0.90 10.01
C PHE A 62 4.96 -2.06 10.88
N ASP A 63 4.98 -3.24 10.29
CA ASP A 63 5.48 -4.46 10.90
C ASP A 63 6.97 -4.38 11.18
N ASP A 64 7.29 -4.40 12.46
CA ASP A 64 8.64 -4.42 12.98
C ASP A 64 8.97 -5.75 13.65
N SER A 65 8.26 -6.84 13.32
CA SER A 65 8.52 -8.18 13.84
C SER A 65 9.86 -8.76 13.37
N GLY A 66 10.33 -9.82 14.04
CA GLY A 66 11.57 -10.50 13.67
C GLY A 66 11.55 -11.16 12.28
N SER A 67 10.39 -11.56 11.76
CA SER A 67 10.24 -12.19 10.44
C SER A 67 10.48 -11.20 9.30
N MET A 68 10.25 -9.91 9.53
CA MET A 68 10.58 -8.85 8.59
C MET A 68 12.09 -8.79 8.28
N ALA A 69 12.94 -9.37 9.11
CA ALA A 69 14.38 -9.47 8.86
C ALA A 69 14.78 -10.53 7.83
N TRP A 70 13.86 -11.38 7.37
CA TRP A 70 14.17 -12.54 6.53
C TRP A 70 14.43 -12.16 5.07
N GLY A 71 15.37 -12.87 4.45
CA GLY A 71 15.71 -12.77 3.03
C GLY A 71 14.91 -13.73 2.15
N PHE A 72 13.76 -14.18 2.63
CA PHE A 72 12.89 -15.09 1.92
C PHE A 72 11.41 -14.79 2.16
N MET A 73 10.57 -15.05 1.16
CA MET A 73 9.11 -15.11 1.30
C MET A 73 8.51 -16.04 0.22
N PRO A 74 7.39 -16.75 0.50
CA PRO A 74 6.70 -16.89 1.79
C PRO A 74 7.52 -17.66 2.85
N ASP A 75 6.98 -17.80 4.06
CA ASP A 75 7.61 -18.56 5.16
C ASP A 75 7.90 -20.02 4.81
N SER A 76 7.03 -20.64 4.01
CA SER A 76 7.16 -22.03 3.56
C SER A 76 8.38 -22.31 2.68
N VAL A 77 9.06 -21.27 2.19
CA VAL A 77 10.31 -21.39 1.40
C VAL A 77 11.48 -21.95 2.21
N ASP A 78 11.46 -21.82 3.54
CA ASP A 78 12.51 -22.33 4.42
C ASP A 78 12.10 -23.64 5.13
N ASP A 79 12.06 -24.71 4.34
CA ASP A 79 11.48 -26.02 4.65
C ASP A 79 12.44 -27.02 5.34
N SER A 80 13.18 -26.60 6.36
CA SER A 80 14.22 -27.40 7.03
C SER A 80 15.48 -27.59 6.18
N CYS A 81 16.29 -26.53 6.08
CA CYS A 81 17.50 -26.46 5.25
C CYS A 81 17.27 -26.19 3.74
N GLY A 82 16.10 -25.67 3.34
CA GLY A 82 15.80 -25.23 1.96
C GLY A 82 16.82 -24.24 1.38
N TRP A 83 17.46 -23.43 2.23
CA TRP A 83 18.59 -22.55 1.85
C TRP A 83 19.80 -23.29 1.23
N ARG A 84 19.89 -24.62 1.35
CA ARG A 84 20.93 -25.43 0.66
C ARG A 84 20.61 -25.68 -0.80
N HIS A 85 19.36 -25.51 -1.21
CA HIS A 85 18.88 -25.82 -2.55
C HIS A 85 18.93 -24.59 -3.47
N PRO A 86 19.30 -24.73 -4.76
CA PRO A 86 19.28 -23.62 -5.73
C PRO A 86 17.96 -22.84 -5.80
N ARG A 87 16.83 -23.54 -5.63
CA ARG A 87 15.47 -22.95 -5.62
C ARG A 87 15.31 -21.78 -4.66
N PHE A 88 15.99 -21.80 -3.50
CA PHE A 88 15.92 -20.73 -2.50
C PHE A 88 16.43 -19.38 -3.01
N TYR A 89 17.29 -19.40 -4.04
CA TYR A 89 17.92 -18.23 -4.64
C TYR A 89 17.31 -17.84 -5.99
N TRP A 90 16.19 -18.45 -6.35
CA TRP A 90 15.46 -18.16 -7.57
C TRP A 90 14.17 -17.42 -7.25
N SER A 91 13.93 -16.30 -7.93
CA SER A 91 12.79 -15.40 -7.67
C SER A 91 11.41 -16.03 -7.93
N GLY A 92 11.34 -17.13 -8.68
CA GLY A 92 10.08 -17.85 -8.88
C GLY A 92 9.61 -18.61 -7.63
N TYR A 93 10.54 -19.05 -6.78
CA TYR A 93 10.26 -19.79 -5.55
C TYR A 93 10.39 -18.90 -4.31
N ASN A 94 11.51 -18.18 -4.16
CA ASN A 94 11.70 -17.17 -3.12
C ASN A 94 11.45 -15.78 -3.70
N LYS A 95 10.35 -15.13 -3.34
CA LYS A 95 9.98 -13.85 -3.97
C LYS A 95 10.82 -12.64 -3.51
N VAL A 96 11.61 -12.77 -2.44
CA VAL A 96 12.61 -11.77 -2.03
C VAL A 96 13.90 -11.89 -2.88
N ALA A 97 14.16 -13.06 -3.47
CA ALA A 97 15.38 -13.28 -4.25
C ALA A 97 15.43 -12.36 -5.48
N TYR A 98 16.66 -12.02 -5.92
CA TYR A 98 16.87 -11.16 -7.07
C TYR A 98 16.17 -11.69 -8.32
N ASN A 99 15.23 -10.89 -8.84
CA ASN A 99 14.59 -11.11 -10.13
C ASN A 99 15.25 -10.20 -11.20
N PRO A 100 15.93 -10.75 -12.21
CA PRO A 100 16.57 -9.95 -13.26
C PRO A 100 15.59 -9.20 -14.16
N ASN A 101 14.30 -9.53 -14.13
CA ASN A 101 13.24 -8.85 -14.90
C ASN A 101 12.65 -7.64 -14.18
N VAL A 102 13.09 -7.35 -12.95
CA VAL A 102 12.64 -6.21 -12.14
C VAL A 102 13.76 -5.19 -12.06
N GLU A 103 13.42 -3.91 -12.24
CA GLU A 103 14.32 -2.79 -12.01
C GLU A 103 14.23 -2.33 -10.55
N TYR A 104 15.34 -2.47 -9.82
CA TYR A 104 15.46 -2.07 -8.43
C TYR A 104 16.01 -0.64 -8.36
N THR A 105 15.10 0.30 -8.19
CA THR A 105 15.42 1.72 -8.03
C THR A 105 15.65 2.06 -6.55
N PRO A 106 16.57 2.98 -6.21
CA PRO A 106 16.78 3.34 -4.81
C PRO A 106 15.52 3.94 -4.15
N PRO A 107 15.44 3.94 -2.81
CA PRO A 107 14.40 4.62 -2.04
C PRO A 107 14.30 6.12 -2.38
N LEU A 108 13.16 6.73 -2.07
CA LEU A 108 12.99 8.18 -2.17
C LEU A 108 13.08 8.84 -0.79
N LYS A 109 13.67 10.03 -0.78
CA LYS A 109 13.76 10.96 0.35
C LYS A 109 12.43 11.72 0.53
N PRO A 110 12.26 12.45 1.66
CA PRO A 110 11.06 13.27 1.89
C PRO A 110 10.77 14.26 0.76
N ASP A 111 11.80 14.77 0.09
CA ASP A 111 11.71 15.72 -1.02
C ASP A 111 11.52 15.05 -2.40
N ALA A 112 11.19 13.75 -2.40
CA ALA A 112 11.09 12.91 -3.59
C ALA A 112 12.40 12.73 -4.39
N THR A 113 13.53 13.20 -3.89
CA THR A 113 14.83 12.89 -4.50
C THR A 113 15.27 11.46 -4.19
N SER A 114 15.99 10.85 -5.11
CA SER A 114 16.46 9.48 -4.92
C SER A 114 17.59 9.40 -3.91
N PHE A 115 17.61 8.30 -3.17
CA PHE A 115 18.82 7.80 -2.52
C PHE A 115 19.88 7.46 -3.59
N PRO A 116 21.18 7.46 -3.24
CA PRO A 116 22.22 7.09 -4.17
C PRO A 116 22.12 5.61 -4.57
N ASP A 117 22.49 5.35 -5.82
CA ASP A 117 22.72 4.01 -6.34
C ASP A 117 23.83 3.29 -5.57
N ALA A 118 23.61 2.01 -5.27
CA ALA A 118 24.60 1.16 -4.61
C ALA A 118 25.67 0.71 -5.60
N ARG A 119 26.94 0.70 -5.19
CA ARG A 119 28.04 0.30 -6.09
C ARG A 119 28.26 -1.20 -6.00
N PHE A 120 28.32 -1.92 -7.12
CA PHE A 120 28.54 -3.37 -7.11
C PHE A 120 29.83 -3.80 -6.36
N THR A 121 30.89 -3.01 -6.44
CA THR A 121 32.16 -3.26 -5.73
C THR A 121 32.20 -2.75 -4.29
N ALA A 122 31.14 -2.08 -3.82
CA ALA A 122 31.03 -1.52 -2.47
C ALA A 122 29.54 -1.38 -2.09
N ALA A 123 28.78 -2.47 -2.21
CA ALA A 123 27.34 -2.47 -1.98
C ALA A 123 27.07 -2.41 -0.48
N TRP A 124 26.08 -1.63 -0.05
CA TRP A 124 25.78 -1.49 1.37
C TRP A 124 25.08 -2.72 1.91
N LEU A 125 25.45 -3.12 3.12
CA LEU A 125 24.66 -4.09 3.89
C LEU A 125 23.31 -3.49 4.31
N ASP A 126 23.17 -2.18 4.38
CA ASP A 126 21.90 -1.50 4.58
C ASP A 126 22.02 -0.11 3.95
N GLY A 127 21.38 0.06 2.78
CA GLY A 127 21.45 1.31 2.06
C GLY A 127 20.81 2.49 2.81
N TYR A 128 19.86 2.23 3.72
CA TYR A 128 19.29 3.29 4.56
C TYR A 128 20.31 3.79 5.58
N GLU A 129 20.95 2.88 6.32
CA GLU A 129 22.00 3.23 7.28
C GLU A 129 23.13 4.04 6.62
N ALA A 130 23.53 3.65 5.42
CA ALA A 130 24.56 4.33 4.65
C ALA A 130 24.16 5.75 4.20
N ALA A 131 22.94 5.91 3.69
CA ALA A 131 22.52 7.15 3.04
C ALA A 131 21.95 8.20 4.02
N THR A 132 21.55 7.80 5.22
CA THR A 132 20.89 8.71 6.16
C THR A 132 21.73 9.04 7.39
N ALA A 133 22.81 8.29 7.67
CA ALA A 133 23.62 8.42 8.90
C ALA A 133 22.77 8.38 10.19
N ILE A 134 21.55 7.84 10.10
CA ILE A 134 20.46 8.01 11.06
C ILE A 134 20.58 7.05 12.25
N VAL A 135 21.36 5.97 12.13
CA VAL A 135 21.66 5.08 13.26
C VAL A 135 22.78 5.72 14.09
N SER A 136 22.40 6.24 15.26
CA SER A 136 23.33 6.86 16.22
C SER A 136 24.33 5.84 16.75
N GLY A 137 25.62 6.05 16.45
CA GLY A 137 26.71 5.19 16.91
C GLY A 137 27.69 4.82 15.79
N ALA A 138 28.33 5.84 15.21
CA ALA A 138 29.55 5.79 14.39
C ALA A 138 29.94 4.41 13.79
N GLY A 139 29.32 4.09 12.66
CA GLY A 139 29.76 3.05 11.75
C GLY A 139 28.76 2.99 10.63
N GLY A 140 28.90 3.85 9.61
CA GLY A 140 28.05 3.77 8.42
C GLY A 140 27.95 2.33 7.91
N SER A 141 26.89 2.01 7.16
CA SER A 141 26.66 0.61 6.76
C SER A 141 27.92 0.01 6.13
N GLY A 142 28.34 -1.15 6.63
CA GLY A 142 29.43 -1.89 6.04
C GLY A 142 29.17 -2.12 4.56
N THR A 143 30.23 -2.07 3.75
CA THR A 143 30.14 -2.36 2.32
C THR A 143 30.72 -3.72 2.00
N VAL A 144 30.15 -4.37 1.00
CA VAL A 144 30.64 -5.64 0.46
C VAL A 144 30.95 -5.50 -1.03
N ASN A 145 32.08 -6.07 -1.46
CA ASN A 145 32.42 -6.12 -2.87
C ASN A 145 31.78 -7.35 -3.51
N LEU A 146 30.62 -7.17 -4.17
CA LEU A 146 29.85 -8.27 -4.74
C LEU A 146 30.56 -8.98 -5.91
N SER A 147 31.63 -8.40 -6.47
CA SER A 147 32.42 -9.06 -7.52
C SER A 147 33.22 -10.25 -7.01
N ASN A 148 33.47 -10.34 -5.70
CA ASN A 148 34.25 -11.42 -5.09
C ASN A 148 33.79 -11.83 -3.68
N ARG A 149 32.88 -11.08 -3.06
CA ARG A 149 32.39 -11.31 -1.70
C ARG A 149 30.87 -11.22 -1.68
N TYR A 150 30.20 -12.33 -1.87
CA TYR A 150 28.76 -12.42 -1.80
C TYR A 150 28.33 -13.62 -0.98
N PHE A 151 27.39 -13.36 -0.09
CA PHE A 151 26.71 -14.37 0.69
C PHE A 151 25.21 -14.12 0.63
N PRO A 152 24.42 -15.13 0.23
CA PRO A 152 22.97 -15.01 0.30
C PRO A 152 22.49 -14.75 1.72
N THR A 153 21.52 -13.84 1.86
CA THR A 153 20.94 -13.47 3.15
C THR A 153 19.78 -14.40 3.47
N ARG A 154 19.84 -15.17 4.57
CA ARG A 154 18.66 -15.85 5.13
C ARG A 154 17.90 -14.95 6.09
N SER A 155 18.61 -14.23 6.98
CA SER A 155 18.03 -13.25 7.90
C SER A 155 19.08 -12.22 8.35
N LYS A 156 18.68 -10.97 8.61
CA LYS A 156 19.52 -9.93 9.25
C LYS A 156 19.27 -9.91 10.77
N ASN A 157 20.26 -10.20 11.60
CA ASN A 157 20.04 -10.24 13.05
C ASN A 157 20.21 -8.82 13.66
N ALA A 158 19.10 -8.18 14.03
CA ALA A 158 19.05 -6.80 14.53
C ALA A 158 19.79 -6.53 15.87
N ARG A 159 20.19 -7.57 16.62
CA ARG A 159 20.71 -7.45 18.00
C ARG A 159 22.23 -7.56 18.17
N SER A 160 22.98 -7.98 17.16
CA SER A 160 24.44 -8.10 17.29
C SER A 160 25.10 -7.03 16.43
N GLY A 161 25.44 -5.91 17.07
CA GLY A 161 26.40 -4.98 16.52
C GLY A 161 27.58 -5.78 15.98
N PHE A 162 27.96 -5.48 14.73
CA PHE A 162 28.81 -6.26 13.82
C PHE A 162 28.11 -7.42 13.08
N ASN A 163 27.92 -7.22 11.77
CA ASN A 163 28.07 -8.24 10.70
C ASN A 163 27.34 -9.59 10.84
N ALA A 164 26.37 -9.72 11.74
CA ALA A 164 25.56 -10.92 11.83
C ALA A 164 24.33 -10.79 10.93
N ASN A 165 24.56 -10.77 9.61
CA ASN A 165 23.68 -11.61 8.80
C ASN A 165 23.72 -12.97 9.50
N THR A 166 22.57 -13.57 9.80
CA THR A 166 22.55 -15.03 9.90
C THR A 166 22.76 -15.48 8.47
N ILE A 167 24.01 -15.36 8.01
CA ILE A 167 24.55 -15.98 6.82
C ILE A 167 24.08 -17.41 6.99
N VAL A 168 23.48 -17.94 5.95
CA VAL A 168 23.33 -19.38 5.78
C VAL A 168 24.54 -20.07 6.41
N GLY A 169 24.33 -20.68 7.59
CA GLY A 169 25.39 -20.93 8.55
C GLY A 169 26.43 -21.89 7.98
N HIS A 170 27.50 -21.36 7.42
CA HIS A 170 28.73 -22.09 7.17
C HIS A 170 29.63 -21.83 8.36
N ASP A 171 29.48 -22.65 9.38
CA ASP A 171 30.44 -22.72 10.46
C ASP A 171 31.82 -23.03 9.85
N TRP A 172 32.70 -22.02 9.87
CA TRP A 172 34.10 -22.08 9.47
C TRP A 172 34.92 -23.06 10.32
N ARG A 173 34.35 -23.58 11.41
CA ARG A 173 34.91 -24.61 12.28
C ARG A 173 33.81 -25.56 12.72
N ALA A 174 33.40 -26.47 11.83
CA ALA A 174 32.64 -27.68 12.15
C ALA A 174 32.52 -27.96 13.65
N ARG A 175 31.42 -27.53 14.31
CA ARG A 175 30.82 -28.22 15.45
C ARG A 175 29.47 -27.71 15.98
N ASN A 176 28.75 -26.82 15.31
CA ASN A 176 27.30 -26.74 15.53
C ASN A 176 26.55 -26.28 14.28
N THR A 177 26.56 -27.13 13.25
CA THR A 177 25.41 -27.20 12.35
C THR A 177 24.22 -27.59 13.21
N THR A 178 23.17 -26.78 13.27
CA THR A 178 21.86 -27.30 13.66
C THR A 178 21.64 -28.55 12.81
N ASN A 179 21.52 -29.68 13.49
CA ASN A 179 21.54 -31.00 12.88
C ASN A 179 20.30 -31.13 12.00
N CYS A 180 20.41 -30.80 10.71
CA CYS A 180 19.32 -30.94 9.76
C CYS A 180 19.10 -32.41 9.34
N ASN A 181 19.76 -33.39 9.95
CA ASN A 181 19.52 -34.81 9.69
C ASN A 181 19.67 -35.63 10.98
N ASN A 182 18.56 -36.17 11.48
CA ASN A 182 18.60 -37.50 12.12
C ASN A 182 18.71 -38.63 11.08
N ASP A 183 18.93 -38.28 9.80
CA ASP A 183 19.16 -39.25 8.75
C ASP A 183 20.64 -39.66 8.74
N GLY A 184 20.93 -40.67 9.54
CA GLY A 184 22.16 -41.45 9.45
C GLY A 184 22.27 -42.11 8.08
N GLY A 185 22.80 -41.37 7.10
CA GLY A 185 23.23 -41.95 5.83
C GLY A 185 22.87 -41.15 4.58
N ALA A 186 23.47 -39.97 4.40
CA ALA A 186 23.98 -39.47 3.11
C ALA A 186 24.34 -37.98 3.27
N ASN A 187 25.64 -37.69 3.17
CA ASN A 187 26.22 -36.36 2.89
C ASN A 187 25.76 -35.20 3.79
N ASN A 188 26.63 -34.85 4.75
CA ASN A 188 26.75 -33.52 5.37
C ASN A 188 27.12 -32.46 4.31
N GLY A 189 26.26 -32.25 3.31
CA GLY A 189 26.48 -31.34 2.19
C GLY A 189 26.23 -29.90 2.61
N ASN A 190 27.31 -29.16 2.83
CA ASN A 190 27.30 -27.69 2.76
C ASN A 190 26.65 -27.27 1.43
N ALA A 191 25.82 -26.22 1.43
CA ALA A 191 25.48 -25.53 0.18
C ALA A 191 26.79 -25.14 -0.53
N ALA A 192 27.08 -25.71 -1.69
CA ALA A 192 28.23 -25.28 -2.47
C ALA A 192 27.84 -23.95 -3.14
N LEU A 193 28.34 -22.83 -2.60
CA LEU A 193 28.14 -21.53 -3.25
C LEU A 193 28.78 -21.59 -4.65
N PRO A 194 28.02 -21.29 -5.72
CA PRO A 194 28.60 -21.10 -7.04
C PRO A 194 29.75 -20.11 -6.99
N PHE A 195 30.77 -20.34 -7.81
CA PHE A 195 31.88 -19.40 -7.98
C PHE A 195 32.65 -19.08 -6.69
N ALA A 196 32.55 -19.92 -5.66
CA ALA A 196 33.34 -19.79 -4.45
C ALA A 196 34.82 -20.04 -4.73
N ASP A 197 35.67 -19.12 -4.25
CA ASP A 197 37.11 -19.32 -4.25
C ASP A 197 37.53 -20.15 -3.02
N ASN A 198 37.84 -21.43 -3.27
CA ASN A 198 38.27 -22.36 -2.24
C ASN A 198 39.74 -22.20 -1.83
N SER A 199 40.49 -21.25 -2.42
CA SER A 199 41.89 -20.99 -2.05
C SER A 199 42.05 -20.31 -0.69
N GLN A 200 40.97 -19.73 -0.15
CA GLN A 200 40.92 -18.94 1.09
C GLN A 200 40.38 -19.75 2.29
N ARG A 201 40.88 -20.98 2.50
CA ARG A 201 40.52 -21.78 3.70
C ARG A 201 41.00 -21.06 4.98
N GLY A 202 40.07 -20.46 5.72
CA GLY A 202 40.32 -19.84 7.03
C GLY A 202 39.97 -18.35 7.15
N THR A 203 39.59 -17.69 6.05
CA THR A 203 39.22 -16.25 6.02
C THR A 203 37.75 -15.99 5.63
N GLY A 204 36.96 -17.06 5.40
CA GLY A 204 35.59 -16.99 4.88
C GLY A 204 35.55 -17.39 3.40
N PHE A 205 34.58 -18.20 2.98
CA PHE A 205 34.44 -18.60 1.58
C PHE A 205 33.92 -17.44 0.73
N ASP A 206 34.82 -16.70 0.08
CA ASP A 206 34.49 -15.58 -0.80
C ASP A 206 33.88 -16.12 -2.12
N SER A 207 32.58 -15.88 -2.37
CA SER A 207 31.88 -16.20 -3.62
C SER A 207 31.56 -14.93 -4.40
N ARG A 208 31.59 -15.00 -5.73
CA ARG A 208 31.13 -13.90 -6.59
C ARG A 208 29.62 -13.87 -6.61
N ALA A 209 29.01 -12.68 -6.66
CA ALA A 209 27.56 -12.56 -6.61
C ALA A 209 26.86 -13.38 -7.70
N PHE A 210 25.77 -14.03 -7.32
CA PHE A 210 25.01 -14.89 -8.20
C PHE A 210 23.52 -14.86 -7.86
N PHE A 211 22.72 -15.27 -8.83
CA PHE A 211 21.35 -15.75 -8.64
C PHE A 211 21.17 -17.04 -9.43
N TYR A 212 20.09 -17.77 -9.19
CA TYR A 212 19.77 -18.97 -9.96
C TYR A 212 18.64 -18.70 -10.94
N ARG A 213 18.81 -19.21 -12.16
CA ARG A 213 17.77 -19.26 -13.19
C ARG A 213 17.24 -20.68 -13.29
N PHE A 214 15.92 -20.83 -13.17
CA PHE A 214 15.23 -22.09 -13.42
C PHE A 214 15.20 -22.41 -14.92
N THR A 215 15.47 -23.65 -15.28
CA THR A 215 15.50 -24.17 -16.66
C THR A 215 14.50 -25.29 -16.90
N GLY A 216 13.69 -25.66 -15.89
CA GLY A 216 12.58 -26.58 -16.07
C GLY A 216 11.48 -25.98 -16.95
N THR A 217 10.58 -26.83 -17.42
CA THR A 217 9.51 -26.44 -18.34
C THR A 217 8.25 -25.94 -17.63
N ASP A 218 8.03 -26.35 -16.37
CA ASP A 218 6.90 -25.92 -15.56
C ASP A 218 7.35 -25.51 -14.15
N ALA A 219 7.10 -24.25 -13.80
CA ALA A 219 7.42 -23.66 -12.51
C ALA A 219 6.43 -24.06 -11.38
N ASN A 220 5.31 -24.70 -11.73
CA ASN A 220 4.32 -25.20 -10.78
C ASN A 220 4.49 -26.70 -10.48
N ASP A 221 5.32 -27.40 -11.26
CA ASP A 221 5.63 -28.79 -11.03
C ASP A 221 6.67 -28.92 -9.91
N SER A 222 6.20 -29.33 -8.73
CA SER A 222 7.06 -29.52 -7.55
C SER A 222 8.23 -30.48 -7.81
N THR A 223 8.10 -31.46 -8.70
CA THR A 223 9.19 -32.39 -9.02
C THR A 223 10.32 -31.69 -9.76
N GLN A 224 9.99 -30.80 -10.70
CA GLN A 224 10.97 -30.01 -11.43
C GLN A 224 11.59 -28.92 -10.56
N VAL A 225 10.79 -28.22 -9.76
CA VAL A 225 11.26 -27.17 -8.84
C VAL A 225 12.21 -27.73 -7.77
N ASN A 226 12.01 -28.98 -7.36
CA ASN A 226 12.84 -29.65 -6.36
C ASN A 226 14.04 -30.40 -6.94
N ASP A 227 14.23 -30.41 -8.25
CA ASP A 227 15.40 -30.98 -8.91
C ASP A 227 16.49 -29.91 -9.08
N PRO A 228 17.65 -30.02 -8.39
CA PRO A 228 18.72 -29.04 -8.47
C PRO A 228 19.37 -28.95 -9.86
N SER A 229 19.21 -29.96 -10.73
CA SER A 229 19.72 -29.93 -12.11
C SER A 229 18.98 -28.94 -13.02
N ASN A 230 17.75 -28.56 -12.64
CA ASN A 230 16.95 -27.54 -13.34
C ASN A 230 17.34 -26.10 -12.99
N TYR A 231 18.54 -25.90 -12.42
CA TYR A 231 19.00 -24.58 -12.00
C TYR A 231 20.40 -24.28 -12.48
N VAL A 232 20.55 -23.12 -13.13
CA VAL A 232 21.84 -22.62 -13.59
C VAL A 232 22.20 -21.37 -12.79
N ALA A 233 23.37 -21.39 -12.15
CA ALA A 233 23.91 -20.22 -11.47
C ALA A 233 24.38 -19.18 -12.49
N VAL A 234 23.95 -17.94 -12.33
CA VAL A 234 24.35 -16.82 -13.18
C VAL A 234 25.36 -15.97 -12.43
N ASP A 235 26.53 -15.75 -13.05
CA ASP A 235 27.64 -14.98 -12.49
C ASP A 235 27.43 -13.48 -12.70
N MET A 236 27.15 -12.75 -11.61
CA MET A 236 26.96 -11.30 -11.67
C MET A 236 28.26 -10.52 -11.86
N ALA A 237 29.42 -11.11 -11.55
CA ALA A 237 30.71 -10.45 -11.82
C ALA A 237 31.00 -10.37 -13.33
N ALA A 238 30.42 -11.27 -14.14
CA ALA A 238 30.49 -11.26 -15.59
C ALA A 238 29.31 -10.53 -16.27
N ALA A 239 28.34 -10.05 -15.48
CA ALA A 239 27.18 -9.34 -16.01
C ALA A 239 27.52 -7.92 -16.49
N THR A 240 26.61 -7.31 -17.26
CA THR A 240 26.76 -5.91 -17.69
C THR A 240 26.74 -4.94 -16.51
N ALA A 241 27.30 -3.74 -16.69
CA ALA A 241 27.30 -2.71 -15.65
C ALA A 241 25.89 -2.37 -15.14
N ALA A 242 24.89 -2.34 -16.03
CA ALA A 242 23.49 -2.10 -15.66
C ALA A 242 22.93 -3.23 -14.79
N GLN A 243 23.21 -4.49 -15.12
CA GLN A 243 22.78 -5.64 -14.31
C GLN A 243 23.49 -5.68 -12.95
N GLN A 244 24.78 -5.33 -12.91
CA GLN A 244 25.53 -5.19 -11.67
C GLN A 244 24.97 -4.10 -10.77
N GLN A 245 24.62 -2.94 -11.33
CA GLN A 245 23.97 -1.84 -10.62
C GLN A 245 22.61 -2.27 -10.06
N ASN A 246 21.79 -2.92 -10.88
CA ASN A 246 20.47 -3.43 -10.48
C ASN A 246 20.57 -4.43 -9.32
N PHE A 247 21.52 -5.36 -9.39
CA PHE A 247 21.77 -6.33 -8.33
C PHE A 247 22.29 -5.66 -7.05
N ALA A 248 23.16 -4.66 -7.17
CA ALA A 248 23.66 -3.90 -6.02
C ALA A 248 22.54 -3.11 -5.31
N ASN A 249 21.60 -2.54 -6.07
CA ASN A 249 20.42 -1.87 -5.54
C ASN A 249 19.48 -2.85 -4.85
N TRP A 250 19.17 -4.00 -5.48
CA TRP A 250 18.42 -5.07 -4.82
C TRP A 250 19.07 -5.48 -3.50
N PHE A 251 20.38 -5.73 -3.54
CA PHE A 251 21.14 -6.12 -2.36
C PHE A 251 21.00 -5.06 -1.27
N SER A 252 21.21 -3.79 -1.57
CA SER A 252 21.29 -2.75 -0.54
C SER A 252 19.92 -2.30 0.00
N TYR A 253 18.85 -2.43 -0.79
CA TYR A 253 17.54 -1.81 -0.49
C TYR A 253 16.33 -2.77 -0.54
N TYR A 254 16.50 -4.04 -0.94
CA TYR A 254 15.38 -4.96 -1.17
C TYR A 254 15.58 -6.39 -0.67
N ARG A 255 16.81 -6.82 -0.37
CA ARG A 255 17.14 -8.25 -0.12
C ARG A 255 16.52 -8.87 1.14
N THR A 256 15.76 -8.12 1.92
CA THR A 256 14.99 -8.59 3.07
C THR A 256 13.60 -7.97 3.05
N ARG A 257 12.61 -8.62 3.71
CA ARG A 257 11.24 -8.09 3.77
C ARG A 257 11.19 -6.66 4.27
N TYR A 258 11.93 -6.31 5.33
CA TYR A 258 11.94 -4.95 5.88
C TYR A 258 12.59 -3.92 4.94
N LEU A 259 13.71 -4.24 4.28
CA LEU A 259 14.37 -3.30 3.36
C LEU A 259 13.43 -2.99 2.21
N PHE A 260 12.88 -4.06 1.62
CA PHE A 260 11.92 -3.97 0.55
C PHE A 260 10.67 -3.16 0.96
N ALA A 261 10.03 -3.49 2.09
CA ALA A 261 8.82 -2.81 2.56
C ALA A 261 9.07 -1.32 2.84
N ARG A 262 10.21 -0.96 3.46
CA ARG A 262 10.61 0.45 3.64
C ARG A 262 10.79 1.13 2.28
N THR A 263 11.40 0.45 1.31
CA THR A 263 11.66 1.02 -0.01
C THR A 263 10.38 1.30 -0.74
N ALA A 264 9.47 0.34 -0.82
CA ALA A 264 8.18 0.59 -1.47
C ALA A 264 7.37 1.67 -0.75
N ALA A 265 7.28 1.64 0.59
CA ALA A 265 6.61 2.67 1.35
C ALA A 265 7.21 4.06 1.10
N SER A 266 8.53 4.20 1.16
CA SER A 266 9.20 5.48 0.93
C SER A 266 8.90 6.03 -0.47
N ARG A 267 8.94 5.18 -1.50
CA ARG A 267 8.68 5.58 -2.88
C ARG A 267 7.23 6.01 -3.06
N SER A 268 6.28 5.32 -2.44
CA SER A 268 4.87 5.65 -2.53
C SER A 268 4.52 6.94 -1.78
N PHE A 269 4.95 7.11 -0.53
CA PHE A 269 4.68 8.33 0.23
C PHE A 269 5.42 9.55 -0.32
N ALA A 270 6.57 9.36 -0.97
CA ALA A 270 7.40 10.47 -1.46
C ALA A 270 6.73 11.25 -2.60
N VAL A 271 5.86 10.59 -3.37
CA VAL A 271 5.16 11.19 -4.50
C VAL A 271 3.73 11.62 -4.17
N LEU A 272 3.27 11.43 -2.93
CA LEU A 272 1.97 11.93 -2.51
C LEU A 272 1.98 13.44 -2.32
N ASP A 273 0.92 14.07 -2.80
CA ASP A 273 0.62 15.47 -2.54
C ASP A 273 0.47 15.74 -1.04
N ASN A 274 0.66 17.00 -0.64
CA ASN A 274 0.58 17.44 0.76
C ASN A 274 -0.84 17.42 1.36
N ASN A 275 -1.82 16.83 0.66
CA ASN A 275 -3.24 16.86 0.99
C ASN A 275 -3.69 15.64 1.82
N ILE A 276 -2.80 15.09 2.64
CA ILE A 276 -3.10 14.00 3.58
C ILE A 276 -2.49 14.32 4.94
N ARG A 277 -3.13 13.84 5.99
CA ARG A 277 -2.61 13.92 7.35
C ARG A 277 -2.11 12.55 7.77
N VAL A 278 -0.93 12.48 8.35
CA VAL A 278 -0.31 11.20 8.69
C VAL A 278 0.05 11.12 10.16
N ALA A 279 -0.31 9.99 10.76
CA ALA A 279 0.26 9.47 12.01
C ALA A 279 0.87 8.10 11.71
N TRP A 280 1.76 7.62 12.57
CA TRP A 280 2.44 6.34 12.34
C TRP A 280 2.65 5.57 13.63
N GLN A 281 2.88 4.26 13.52
CA GLN A 281 3.25 3.38 14.60
C GLN A 281 3.99 2.15 14.09
N ASN A 282 4.74 1.52 14.99
CA ASN A 282 5.20 0.16 14.82
C ASN A 282 4.32 -0.80 15.64
N PHE A 283 4.25 -2.06 15.24
CA PHE A 283 3.43 -3.04 15.94
C PHE A 283 3.95 -3.27 17.38
N ASN A 284 5.24 -3.55 17.55
CA ASN A 284 5.83 -3.96 18.83
C ASN A 284 6.06 -2.82 19.82
N GLN A 285 6.04 -1.56 19.37
CA GLN A 285 6.28 -0.41 20.27
C GLN A 285 5.11 -0.14 21.23
N ASN A 286 3.92 -0.69 20.93
CA ASN A 286 2.69 -0.49 21.71
C ASN A 286 2.33 0.99 21.96
N GLN A 287 2.75 1.89 21.09
CA GLN A 287 2.47 3.32 21.12
C GLN A 287 2.49 3.87 19.68
N LEU A 288 1.88 5.03 19.46
CA LEU A 288 2.08 5.75 18.20
C LEU A 288 3.49 6.33 18.18
N GLY A 289 4.13 6.33 17.02
CA GLY A 289 5.44 6.96 16.85
C GLY A 289 5.30 8.48 16.97
N GLY A 290 6.23 9.12 17.69
CA GLY A 290 6.25 10.58 17.85
C GLY A 290 5.39 11.10 19.00
N THR A 291 4.80 12.28 18.81
CA THR A 291 4.02 13.06 19.79
C THR A 291 2.57 12.57 20.00
N ASP A 292 2.22 11.39 19.49
CA ASP A 292 0.83 10.91 19.33
C ASP A 292 -0.08 11.87 18.56
N GLU A 293 0.46 12.52 17.52
CA GLU A 293 -0.24 13.53 16.73
C GLU A 293 -0.50 13.04 15.31
N ILE A 294 -1.50 13.64 14.65
CA ILE A 294 -1.75 13.52 13.23
C ILE A 294 -1.80 14.89 12.57
N ARG A 295 -0.88 15.11 11.64
CA ARG A 295 -0.65 16.41 10.99
C ARG A 295 -0.55 16.25 9.48
N PRO A 296 -0.80 17.32 8.70
CA PRO A 296 -0.50 17.32 7.26
C PRO A 296 0.93 16.84 6.99
N LEU A 297 1.12 15.95 6.01
CA LEU A 297 2.41 15.34 5.68
C LEU A 297 3.31 16.31 4.91
N GLN A 298 3.75 17.37 5.58
CA GLN A 298 4.55 18.45 5.01
C GLN A 298 5.64 18.94 6.00
N GLY A 299 6.60 19.72 5.49
CA GLY A 299 7.65 20.34 6.30
C GLY A 299 8.41 19.34 7.18
N SER A 300 8.68 19.70 8.43
CA SER A 300 9.39 18.83 9.39
C SER A 300 8.62 17.54 9.68
N TRP A 301 7.29 17.57 9.71
CA TRP A 301 6.47 16.38 9.96
C TRP A 301 6.66 15.31 8.90
N ARG A 302 6.79 15.73 7.64
CA ARG A 302 7.17 14.84 6.54
C ARG A 302 8.55 14.24 6.77
N THR A 303 9.54 15.06 7.09
CA THR A 303 10.89 14.58 7.41
C THR A 303 10.89 13.58 8.57
N ASP A 304 10.09 13.81 9.62
CA ASP A 304 9.97 12.94 10.78
C ASP A 304 9.33 11.59 10.44
N PHE A 305 8.25 11.59 9.65
CA PHE A 305 7.62 10.37 9.15
C PHE A 305 8.60 9.49 8.36
N PHE A 306 9.32 10.08 7.42
CA PHE A 306 10.31 9.35 6.63
C PHE A 306 11.49 8.87 7.47
N ASN A 307 11.98 9.69 8.40
CA ASN A 307 13.01 9.28 9.35
C ASN A 307 12.57 8.10 10.20
N TRP A 308 11.31 8.10 10.67
CA TRP A 308 10.73 6.96 11.38
C TRP A 308 10.70 5.70 10.51
N LEU A 309 10.24 5.81 9.27
CA LEU A 309 10.19 4.70 8.32
C LEU A 309 11.60 4.11 8.08
N TYR A 310 12.60 4.96 7.89
CA TYR A 310 13.99 4.53 7.68
C TYR A 310 14.63 3.89 8.92
N ARG A 311 14.18 4.25 10.13
CA ARG A 311 14.72 3.78 11.43
C ARG A 311 14.08 2.46 11.91
N THR A 312 12.92 2.09 11.39
CA THR A 312 12.09 0.99 11.93
C THR A 312 12.80 -0.36 11.89
N ASN A 313 13.32 -0.85 13.00
CA ASN A 313 14.11 -2.09 13.04
C ASN A 313 13.25 -3.33 13.30
N ALA A 314 13.63 -4.48 12.74
CA ALA A 314 12.88 -5.73 12.85
C ALA A 314 13.26 -6.53 14.13
N SER A 315 12.36 -6.64 15.10
CA SER A 315 12.49 -7.44 16.33
C SER A 315 11.15 -7.72 17.02
N GLY A 316 11.02 -8.84 17.71
CA GLY A 316 9.82 -9.15 18.51
C GLY A 316 8.79 -9.98 17.73
N GLY A 317 7.57 -10.01 18.25
CA GLY A 317 6.43 -10.70 17.63
C GLY A 317 5.73 -9.82 16.60
N THR A 318 4.52 -10.21 16.22
CA THR A 318 3.67 -9.49 15.26
C THR A 318 2.31 -9.20 15.93
N PRO A 319 2.23 -8.20 16.83
CA PRO A 319 1.01 -7.85 17.53
C PRO A 319 0.06 -7.01 16.65
N LEU A 320 -0.40 -7.63 15.57
CA LEU A 320 -1.18 -6.99 14.51
C LEU A 320 -2.53 -6.49 15.02
N ARG A 321 -3.32 -7.33 15.70
CA ARG A 321 -4.64 -6.98 16.24
C ARG A 321 -4.52 -5.86 17.26
N ALA A 322 -3.56 -5.92 18.17
CA ALA A 322 -3.32 -4.83 19.13
C ALA A 322 -2.98 -3.50 18.44
N SER A 323 -2.25 -3.52 17.33
CA SER A 323 -1.92 -2.30 16.57
C SER A 323 -3.13 -1.68 15.87
N PHE A 324 -4.06 -2.50 15.38
CA PHE A 324 -5.31 -2.06 14.75
C PHE A 324 -6.27 -1.47 15.81
N ILE A 325 -6.34 -2.08 16.99
CA ILE A 325 -7.07 -1.53 18.15
C ILE A 325 -6.52 -0.15 18.54
N ARG A 326 -5.20 -0.02 18.60
CA ARG A 326 -4.57 1.26 18.91
C ARG A 326 -4.84 2.33 17.86
N ALA A 327 -4.90 1.96 16.57
CA ALA A 327 -5.31 2.86 15.51
C ALA A 327 -6.77 3.30 15.64
N GLY A 328 -7.68 2.38 15.93
CA GLY A 328 -9.09 2.68 16.17
C GLY A 328 -9.29 3.60 17.39
N ASN A 329 -8.66 3.29 18.52
CA ASN A 329 -8.68 4.13 19.73
C ASN A 329 -8.09 5.53 19.49
N PHE A 330 -7.12 5.66 18.58
CA PHE A 330 -6.61 6.96 18.18
C PHE A 330 -7.66 7.78 17.46
N PHE A 331 -8.45 7.15 16.59
CA PHE A 331 -9.51 7.82 15.85
C PHE A 331 -10.73 8.23 16.69
N GLU A 332 -10.83 7.78 17.93
CA GLU A 332 -11.89 8.23 18.88
C GLU A 332 -11.53 9.54 19.61
N ARG A 333 -10.28 10.00 19.49
CA ARG A 333 -9.79 11.14 20.28
C ARG A 333 -10.49 12.43 19.87
N ASN A 334 -10.62 13.31 20.86
CA ASN A 334 -11.19 14.65 20.70
C ASN A 334 -10.23 15.75 21.19
N GLY A 335 -10.59 16.99 20.89
CA GLY A 335 -9.92 18.18 21.39
C GLY A 335 -9.31 19.07 20.32
N LEU A 336 -9.02 20.32 20.70
CA LEU A 336 -8.53 21.36 19.80
C LEU A 336 -7.00 21.35 19.69
N ASN A 337 -6.42 20.19 19.38
CA ASN A 337 -4.99 20.01 19.15
C ASN A 337 -4.71 18.81 18.23
N TYR A 338 -3.47 18.66 17.76
CA TYR A 338 -3.10 17.64 16.80
C TYR A 338 -3.14 16.19 17.30
N ARG A 339 -3.44 15.94 18.59
CA ARG A 339 -3.75 14.59 19.09
C ARG A 339 -5.19 14.16 18.76
N SER A 340 -6.05 15.10 18.39
CA SER A 340 -7.36 14.82 17.80
C SER A 340 -7.25 14.65 16.27
N PRO A 341 -7.73 13.53 15.72
CA PRO A 341 -7.84 13.33 14.28
C PRO A 341 -8.66 14.41 13.57
N TYR A 342 -9.65 14.98 14.25
CA TYR A 342 -10.61 15.90 13.65
C TYR A 342 -10.17 17.35 13.75
N PHE A 343 -9.09 17.64 14.49
CA PHE A 343 -8.62 19.00 14.71
C PHE A 343 -8.19 19.70 13.41
N GLU A 344 -8.72 20.91 13.25
CA GLU A 344 -8.32 21.90 12.26
C GLU A 344 -7.84 23.17 12.98
N PRO A 345 -6.60 23.62 12.74
CA PRO A 345 -6.07 24.82 13.37
C PRO A 345 -6.83 26.07 12.93
N ALA A 346 -6.75 27.12 13.74
CA ALA A 346 -7.29 28.42 13.37
C ALA A 346 -6.59 28.97 12.13
N THR A 347 -7.36 29.58 11.24
CA THR A 347 -6.87 30.37 10.11
C THR A 347 -7.24 31.84 10.32
N ALA A 348 -6.84 32.71 9.39
CA ALA A 348 -7.26 34.11 9.42
C ALA A 348 -8.78 34.30 9.35
N THR A 349 -9.52 33.30 8.85
CA THR A 349 -10.96 33.39 8.56
C THR A 349 -11.81 32.41 9.36
N ALA A 350 -11.22 31.49 10.12
CA ALA A 350 -11.95 30.50 10.93
C ALA A 350 -11.21 30.19 12.24
N PRO A 351 -11.92 30.04 13.38
CA PRO A 351 -11.30 29.58 14.61
C PRO A 351 -10.88 28.11 14.51
N ALA A 352 -10.03 27.69 15.43
CA ALA A 352 -9.69 26.29 15.61
C ALA A 352 -10.95 25.48 15.95
N ARG A 353 -11.11 24.32 15.32
CA ARG A 353 -12.34 23.50 15.41
C ARG A 353 -12.05 22.04 15.14
N GLU A 354 -13.06 21.19 15.33
CA GLU A 354 -13.04 19.81 14.86
C GLU A 354 -13.91 19.68 13.60
N LEU A 355 -13.45 18.91 12.62
CA LEU A 355 -14.14 18.70 11.34
C LEU A 355 -14.78 17.31 11.31
N SER A 356 -16.11 17.26 11.42
CA SER A 356 -16.82 16.00 11.46
C SER A 356 -16.83 15.24 10.12
N CYS A 357 -16.65 15.93 9.00
CA CYS A 357 -16.57 15.31 7.68
C CYS A 357 -15.24 14.60 7.37
N ARG A 358 -14.26 14.61 8.29
CA ARG A 358 -12.92 14.07 8.03
C ARG A 358 -12.92 12.54 8.08
N GLN A 359 -12.47 11.93 6.99
CA GLN A 359 -12.30 10.46 6.85
C GLN A 359 -11.04 9.96 7.58
N ASN A 360 -11.12 8.75 8.13
CA ASN A 360 -9.99 8.07 8.75
C ASN A 360 -9.65 6.76 8.05
N PHE A 361 -8.40 6.65 7.62
CA PHE A 361 -7.83 5.47 6.99
C PHE A 361 -6.71 4.92 7.83
N HIS A 362 -6.63 3.60 7.90
CA HIS A 362 -5.56 2.88 8.53
C HIS A 362 -4.84 2.02 7.48
N ILE A 363 -3.51 2.08 7.44
CA ILE A 363 -2.69 1.27 6.54
C ILE A 363 -1.84 0.32 7.39
N GLY A 364 -2.09 -0.98 7.31
CA GLY A 364 -1.24 -2.01 7.92
C GLY A 364 -0.32 -2.66 6.89
N LEU A 365 1.00 -2.53 7.03
CA LEU A 365 1.98 -3.27 6.24
C LEU A 365 2.54 -4.40 7.10
N THR A 366 2.35 -5.65 6.69
CA THR A 366 2.76 -6.84 7.45
C THR A 366 3.17 -7.98 6.52
N ASP A 367 3.95 -8.94 7.01
CA ASP A 367 4.16 -10.19 6.30
C ASP A 367 3.04 -11.23 6.51
N GLY A 368 1.96 -10.86 7.20
CA GLY A 368 0.65 -11.51 7.11
C GLY A 368 0.30 -12.43 8.28
N PHE A 369 1.28 -12.84 9.08
CA PHE A 369 1.02 -13.64 10.28
C PHE A 369 0.93 -12.75 11.52
N TRP A 370 -0.14 -12.90 12.30
CA TRP A 370 -0.18 -12.39 13.66
C TRP A 370 0.13 -13.50 14.67
N ASN A 371 0.80 -13.15 15.77
CA ASN A 371 1.32 -14.13 16.74
C ASN A 371 1.28 -13.65 18.20
N GLU A 372 0.24 -12.89 18.55
CA GLU A 372 0.03 -12.34 19.88
C GLU A 372 -1.01 -13.10 20.71
N GLY A 373 -0.96 -12.91 22.03
CA GLY A 373 -2.08 -13.24 22.91
C GLY A 373 -3.29 -12.37 22.62
N ASN A 374 -4.46 -12.71 23.18
CA ASN A 374 -5.67 -11.91 22.94
C ASN A 374 -5.49 -10.49 23.48
N PRO A 375 -5.56 -9.46 22.61
CA PRO A 375 -5.50 -8.09 23.08
C PRO A 375 -6.79 -7.73 23.83
N THR A 376 -6.71 -6.73 24.70
CA THR A 376 -7.92 -6.14 25.29
C THR A 376 -8.74 -5.51 24.17
N HIS A 377 -9.88 -6.13 23.86
CA HIS A 377 -10.83 -5.66 22.86
C HIS A 377 -12.22 -5.51 23.50
N PRO A 378 -12.95 -4.44 23.20
CA PRO A 378 -14.25 -4.15 23.81
C PRO A 378 -15.36 -5.16 23.52
N SER A 379 -15.30 -5.98 22.47
CA SER A 379 -16.36 -6.94 22.13
C SER A 379 -15.93 -8.06 21.17
N SER A 380 -16.17 -9.33 21.48
CA SER A 380 -15.90 -10.46 20.57
C SER A 380 -17.17 -10.86 19.80
N GLY A 381 -17.07 -11.15 18.49
CA GLY A 381 -18.18 -11.73 17.70
C GLY A 381 -19.21 -10.71 17.21
N ASP A 382 -18.77 -9.51 16.86
CA ASP A 382 -19.65 -8.34 16.65
C ASP A 382 -20.42 -8.33 15.32
N ASP A 383 -20.04 -9.18 14.38
CA ASP A 383 -20.65 -9.34 13.06
C ASP A 383 -21.58 -10.58 12.98
N THR A 384 -21.75 -11.32 14.09
CA THR A 384 -22.57 -12.54 14.18
C THR A 384 -24.01 -12.30 14.61
N ALA A 385 -24.37 -11.05 14.89
CA ALA A 385 -25.68 -10.64 15.33
C ALA A 385 -26.14 -9.39 14.59
N SER A 386 -27.46 -9.28 14.42
CA SER A 386 -28.07 -8.07 13.86
C SER A 386 -27.77 -6.86 14.74
N VAL A 387 -27.31 -5.77 14.12
CA VAL A 387 -27.00 -4.51 14.81
C VAL A 387 -27.52 -3.32 14.01
N THR A 388 -28.07 -2.32 14.69
CA THR A 388 -28.49 -1.06 14.08
C THR A 388 -27.28 -0.14 13.94
N LEU A 389 -27.00 0.29 12.72
CA LEU A 389 -25.94 1.23 12.40
C LEU A 389 -26.35 2.67 12.74
N PRO A 390 -25.41 3.64 12.85
CA PRO A 390 -25.72 5.03 13.22
C PRO A 390 -26.72 5.72 12.30
N ASP A 391 -26.80 5.32 11.02
CA ASP A 391 -27.80 5.82 10.06
C ASP A 391 -29.18 5.14 10.17
N GLY A 392 -29.37 4.24 11.15
CA GLY A 392 -30.60 3.50 11.40
C GLY A 392 -30.78 2.24 10.56
N VAL A 393 -29.85 1.92 9.64
CA VAL A 393 -29.91 0.69 8.84
C VAL A 393 -29.55 -0.52 9.70
N SER A 394 -30.34 -1.59 9.60
CA SER A 394 -30.04 -2.85 10.30
C SER A 394 -29.03 -3.67 9.50
N PHE A 395 -27.83 -3.86 10.05
CA PHE A 395 -26.91 -4.89 9.57
C PHE A 395 -27.46 -6.26 9.98
N PRO A 396 -27.69 -7.21 9.03
CA PRO A 396 -28.34 -8.48 9.37
C PRO A 396 -27.51 -9.40 10.27
N GLY A 397 -26.18 -9.37 10.14
CA GLY A 397 -25.23 -10.13 10.96
C GLY A 397 -25.45 -11.64 10.97
N SER A 398 -25.37 -12.29 9.80
CA SER A 398 -25.53 -13.75 9.70
C SER A 398 -24.70 -14.36 8.57
N ALA A 399 -24.04 -15.48 8.86
CA ALA A 399 -23.31 -16.28 7.86
C ALA A 399 -24.21 -16.91 6.78
N THR A 400 -25.52 -16.97 7.00
CA THR A 400 -26.48 -17.49 6.02
C THR A 400 -27.16 -16.39 5.21
N ASP A 401 -27.07 -15.14 5.65
CA ASP A 401 -27.71 -14.01 4.99
C ASP A 401 -26.88 -13.56 3.76
N PRO A 402 -27.48 -13.44 2.55
CA PRO A 402 -26.74 -13.08 1.34
C PRO A 402 -26.09 -11.69 1.36
N LEU A 403 -26.56 -10.77 2.20
CA LEU A 403 -26.03 -9.41 2.29
C LEU A 403 -24.88 -9.31 3.28
N SER A 404 -24.87 -10.13 4.33
CA SER A 404 -23.89 -10.04 5.42
C SER A 404 -22.92 -11.21 5.56
N ARG A 405 -23.12 -12.34 4.86
CA ARG A 405 -22.24 -13.53 4.97
C ARG A 405 -20.78 -13.28 4.65
N VAL A 406 -20.48 -12.36 3.73
CA VAL A 406 -19.09 -12.04 3.38
C VAL A 406 -18.37 -11.36 4.55
N TYR A 407 -19.13 -10.80 5.50
CA TYR A 407 -18.57 -10.16 6.69
C TYR A 407 -18.64 -11.04 7.93
N SER A 408 -19.50 -12.07 7.96
CA SER A 408 -19.77 -12.83 9.17
C SER A 408 -18.53 -13.56 9.70
N ASN A 409 -18.45 -13.70 11.02
CA ASN A 409 -17.37 -14.41 11.67
C ASN A 409 -17.22 -15.86 11.21
N GLU A 410 -16.03 -16.32 11.51
CA GLU A 410 -15.47 -17.63 11.30
C GLU A 410 -16.12 -18.68 12.22
N PRO A 411 -16.22 -19.96 11.79
CA PRO A 411 -16.63 -21.02 12.70
C PRO A 411 -15.74 -21.02 13.95
N ALA A 412 -16.39 -20.87 15.12
CA ALA A 412 -15.72 -20.63 16.39
C ALA A 412 -14.76 -21.77 16.77
N THR A 413 -13.45 -21.53 16.69
CA THR A 413 -12.45 -22.39 17.35
C THR A 413 -11.54 -21.64 18.33
N VAL A 414 -11.68 -20.32 18.46
CA VAL A 414 -11.08 -19.56 19.57
C VAL A 414 -12.16 -18.85 20.37
N PRO A 415 -12.79 -19.52 21.36
CA PRO A 415 -13.78 -18.87 22.21
C PRO A 415 -13.19 -17.60 22.84
N ASN A 416 -13.78 -16.44 22.53
CA ASN A 416 -13.46 -15.13 23.11
C ASN A 416 -12.13 -14.47 22.67
N ALA A 417 -11.60 -14.79 21.48
CA ALA A 417 -10.52 -14.01 20.87
C ALA A 417 -11.10 -13.06 19.80
N PRO A 418 -10.79 -11.75 19.84
CA PRO A 418 -11.17 -10.85 18.76
C PRO A 418 -10.37 -11.19 17.50
N THR A 419 -11.03 -11.45 16.37
CA THR A 419 -10.36 -11.58 15.07
C THR A 419 -10.00 -10.20 14.52
N MET A 420 -9.14 -10.13 13.50
CA MET A 420 -8.90 -8.88 12.77
C MET A 420 -10.21 -8.38 12.14
N ALA A 421 -11.03 -9.29 11.61
CA ALA A 421 -12.34 -9.01 11.06
C ALA A 421 -13.30 -8.37 12.07
N ASP A 422 -13.36 -8.91 13.30
CA ASP A 422 -14.16 -8.36 14.41
C ASP A 422 -13.70 -6.93 14.74
N ILE A 423 -12.39 -6.73 14.88
CA ILE A 423 -11.79 -5.42 15.22
C ILE A 423 -12.12 -4.38 14.14
N ALA A 424 -11.92 -4.76 12.87
CA ALA A 424 -12.18 -3.88 11.75
C ALA A 424 -13.67 -3.51 11.65
N PHE A 425 -14.57 -4.47 11.85
CA PHE A 425 -16.01 -4.22 11.87
C PHE A 425 -16.41 -3.32 13.05
N TYR A 426 -15.81 -3.51 14.24
CA TYR A 426 -16.11 -2.73 15.43
C TYR A 426 -15.83 -1.23 15.26
N TYR A 427 -14.71 -0.86 14.64
CA TYR A 427 -14.37 0.55 14.37
C TYR A 427 -15.02 1.10 13.10
N TRP A 428 -15.60 0.25 12.25
CA TRP A 428 -16.39 0.68 11.09
C TRP A 428 -17.85 0.93 11.45
N ARG A 429 -18.51 -0.01 12.16
CA ARG A 429 -19.96 -0.01 12.41
C ARG A 429 -20.44 1.06 13.38
N ARG A 430 -19.51 1.66 14.13
CA ARG A 430 -19.77 2.59 15.23
C ARG A 430 -19.34 3.99 14.84
N ASP A 431 -20.09 4.97 15.31
CA ASP A 431 -19.63 6.34 15.35
C ASP A 431 -18.56 6.53 16.43
N LEU A 432 -17.33 6.81 15.99
CA LEU A 432 -16.16 7.06 16.83
C LEU A 432 -16.22 8.43 17.51
N ARG A 433 -17.09 9.33 17.07
CA ARG A 433 -17.26 10.69 17.59
C ARG A 433 -18.74 11.11 17.64
N ALA A 434 -19.52 10.42 18.47
CA ALA A 434 -20.93 10.74 18.72
C ALA A 434 -21.23 12.16 19.24
N ASP A 435 -20.20 12.94 19.58
CA ASP A 435 -20.31 14.36 19.90
C ASP A 435 -20.18 15.29 18.68
N LEU A 436 -19.91 14.75 17.49
CA LEU A 436 -19.85 15.45 16.21
C LEU A 436 -20.99 15.02 15.29
N ASP A 437 -21.33 15.86 14.31
CA ASP A 437 -22.36 15.54 13.31
C ASP A 437 -21.83 14.52 12.27
N ASP A 438 -22.67 13.58 11.85
CA ASP A 438 -22.38 12.56 10.82
C ASP A 438 -22.31 13.14 9.39
N ASN A 439 -21.19 13.81 9.08
CA ASN A 439 -20.94 14.45 7.78
C ASN A 439 -19.82 13.78 6.97
N VAL A 440 -19.41 12.55 7.30
CA VAL A 440 -18.38 11.83 6.55
C VAL A 440 -18.92 11.47 5.16
N PRO A 441 -18.19 11.77 4.06
CA PRO A 441 -18.65 11.41 2.72
C PRO A 441 -18.70 9.89 2.52
N ALA A 442 -19.88 9.39 2.13
CA ALA A 442 -20.06 8.01 1.70
C ALA A 442 -19.46 7.75 0.31
N PHE A 443 -19.08 6.51 0.04
CA PHE A 443 -18.37 6.09 -1.16
C PHE A 443 -19.03 4.88 -1.82
N PHE A 444 -19.54 5.04 -3.04
CA PHE A 444 -20.25 3.98 -3.79
C PHE A 444 -19.65 3.77 -5.19
N PRO A 445 -18.44 3.21 -5.30
CA PRO A 445 -17.82 2.91 -6.59
C PRO A 445 -18.50 1.77 -7.36
N ASP A 446 -19.23 0.89 -6.68
CA ASP A 446 -19.83 -0.30 -7.26
C ASP A 446 -21.35 -0.37 -7.02
N LEU A 447 -22.13 -0.10 -8.06
CA LEU A 447 -23.59 -0.16 -8.00
C LEU A 447 -24.17 -1.46 -8.57
N THR A 448 -23.33 -2.49 -8.76
CA THR A 448 -23.79 -3.77 -9.29
C THR A 448 -24.81 -4.42 -8.35
N THR A 449 -25.83 -5.02 -8.95
CA THR A 449 -26.88 -5.80 -8.27
C THR A 449 -27.08 -7.11 -9.02
N GLY A 450 -27.68 -8.11 -8.38
CA GLY A 450 -27.88 -9.43 -8.98
C GLY A 450 -26.80 -10.46 -8.63
N VAL A 451 -25.87 -10.13 -7.74
CA VAL A 451 -24.80 -11.03 -7.27
C VAL A 451 -25.28 -11.87 -6.09
N THR A 452 -25.84 -11.21 -5.07
CA THR A 452 -26.37 -11.87 -3.86
C THR A 452 -27.88 -11.70 -3.70
N GLY A 453 -28.48 -10.78 -4.44
CA GLY A 453 -29.92 -10.51 -4.46
C GLY A 453 -30.51 -10.43 -5.86
N PRO A 454 -31.79 -10.05 -6.02
CA PRO A 454 -32.38 -9.79 -7.32
C PRO A 454 -31.77 -8.53 -7.95
N ALA A 455 -31.51 -8.58 -9.26
CA ALA A 455 -31.04 -7.42 -10.01
C ALA A 455 -32.06 -6.28 -9.97
N MET A 456 -31.58 -5.05 -9.79
CA MET A 456 -32.40 -3.84 -9.73
C MET A 456 -32.07 -2.87 -10.85
N ALA A 457 -33.07 -2.07 -11.26
CA ALA A 457 -32.90 -1.11 -12.35
C ALA A 457 -31.96 0.05 -11.97
N PRO A 458 -31.25 0.66 -12.93
CA PRO A 458 -30.47 1.88 -12.67
C PRO A 458 -31.35 3.04 -12.19
N GLY A 459 -30.89 3.81 -11.19
CA GLY A 459 -31.54 5.07 -10.76
C GLY A 459 -32.07 5.11 -9.32
N PHE A 460 -31.93 4.03 -8.54
CA PHE A 460 -32.21 4.06 -7.11
C PHE A 460 -31.11 4.80 -6.32
N ASP A 461 -31.48 5.39 -5.18
CA ASP A 461 -30.48 5.84 -4.20
C ASP A 461 -29.64 4.63 -3.79
N PRO A 462 -28.31 4.63 -4.01
CA PRO A 462 -27.43 3.53 -3.60
C PRO A 462 -27.64 3.09 -2.14
N ARG A 463 -28.03 4.02 -1.25
CA ARG A 463 -28.29 3.72 0.17
C ARG A 463 -29.57 2.92 0.41
N SER A 464 -30.55 3.05 -0.49
CA SER A 464 -31.84 2.36 -0.39
C SER A 464 -31.79 0.92 -0.90
N VAL A 465 -30.69 0.52 -1.54
CA VAL A 465 -30.49 -0.79 -2.15
C VAL A 465 -29.60 -1.64 -1.24
N PRO A 466 -30.13 -2.67 -0.53
CA PRO A 466 -29.35 -3.41 0.46
C PRO A 466 -28.11 -4.09 -0.12
N GLU A 467 -28.18 -4.65 -1.33
CA GLU A 467 -27.03 -5.29 -1.98
C GLU A 467 -25.90 -4.31 -2.30
N VAL A 468 -26.25 -3.06 -2.65
CA VAL A 468 -25.28 -1.98 -2.91
C VAL A 468 -24.77 -1.42 -1.59
N TYR A 469 -25.64 -1.18 -0.62
CA TYR A 469 -25.27 -0.71 0.72
C TYR A 469 -24.26 -1.66 1.40
N PHE A 470 -24.52 -2.97 1.34
CA PHE A 470 -23.67 -3.99 1.95
C PHE A 470 -22.63 -4.57 0.98
N ASN A 471 -22.40 -3.99 -0.19
CA ASN A 471 -21.29 -4.39 -1.06
C ASN A 471 -19.95 -4.03 -0.40
N PRO A 472 -18.99 -4.97 -0.21
CA PRO A 472 -17.69 -4.67 0.40
C PRO A 472 -16.87 -3.60 -0.32
N ALA A 473 -17.13 -3.36 -1.61
CA ALA A 473 -16.49 -2.29 -2.38
C ALA A 473 -17.02 -0.88 -2.03
N ASN A 474 -18.18 -0.80 -1.38
CA ASN A 474 -18.84 0.44 -1.01
C ASN A 474 -18.71 0.72 0.48
N ASP A 475 -18.74 2.00 0.82
CA ASP A 475 -18.68 2.50 2.18
C ASP A 475 -19.84 3.48 2.42
N PRO A 476 -20.99 3.00 2.92
CA PRO A 476 -22.16 3.84 3.13
C PRO A 476 -22.05 4.76 4.35
N ALA A 477 -21.06 4.53 5.22
CA ALA A 477 -20.94 5.16 6.51
C ALA A 477 -20.76 6.69 6.39
N THR A 478 -21.65 7.42 7.07
CA THR A 478 -21.61 8.90 7.17
C THR A 478 -21.14 9.38 8.54
N TRP A 479 -21.01 8.47 9.50
CA TRP A 479 -20.44 8.72 10.81
C TRP A 479 -18.92 8.63 10.81
N GLN A 480 -18.28 9.08 11.88
CA GLN A 480 -16.84 8.95 12.01
C GLN A 480 -16.47 7.49 12.23
N HIS A 481 -15.70 6.90 11.32
CA HIS A 481 -15.33 5.48 11.34
C HIS A 481 -13.89 5.27 10.84
N MET A 482 -13.39 4.04 10.94
CA MET A 482 -12.06 3.65 10.43
C MET A 482 -12.17 2.64 9.28
N VAL A 483 -11.48 2.92 8.18
CA VAL A 483 -11.34 2.01 7.02
C VAL A 483 -9.92 1.44 6.99
N ASN A 484 -9.77 0.11 6.88
CA ASN A 484 -8.46 -0.55 6.87
C ASN A 484 -8.00 -0.94 5.46
N PHE A 485 -6.84 -0.45 5.08
CA PHE A 485 -6.05 -0.95 3.97
C PHE A 485 -4.93 -1.82 4.49
N ILE A 486 -4.86 -3.07 4.04
CA ILE A 486 -3.88 -4.03 4.56
C ILE A 486 -3.03 -4.56 3.42
N VAL A 487 -1.73 -4.56 3.63
CA VAL A 487 -0.74 -5.01 2.64
C VAL A 487 0.05 -6.16 3.24
N GLY A 488 -0.24 -7.37 2.76
CA GLY A 488 0.46 -8.60 3.12
C GLY A 488 1.65 -8.87 2.19
N LEU A 489 2.80 -9.21 2.76
CA LEU A 489 4.02 -9.51 1.98
C LEU A 489 4.12 -10.99 1.60
N GLY A 490 3.54 -11.34 0.45
CA GLY A 490 3.81 -12.59 -0.27
C GLY A 490 3.41 -13.88 0.42
N VAL A 491 2.65 -13.80 1.52
CA VAL A 491 2.07 -14.96 2.19
C VAL A 491 0.65 -15.18 1.69
N ALA A 492 0.39 -16.39 1.21
CA ALA A 492 -0.95 -16.81 0.81
C ALA A 492 -1.72 -17.35 2.03
N GLY A 493 -3.00 -17.00 2.10
CA GLY A 493 -3.95 -17.66 2.99
C GLY A 493 -4.39 -19.02 2.44
N GLY A 494 -5.38 -19.62 3.10
CA GLY A 494 -6.03 -20.85 2.66
C GLY A 494 -7.02 -20.59 1.52
N LEU A 495 -7.52 -19.36 1.42
CA LEU A 495 -8.36 -18.94 0.30
C LEU A 495 -7.51 -18.41 -0.85
N ASN A 496 -7.97 -18.65 -2.08
CA ASN A 496 -7.36 -18.12 -3.29
C ASN A 496 -7.73 -16.65 -3.45
N TYR A 497 -6.94 -15.75 -2.86
CA TYR A 497 -7.12 -14.30 -3.05
C TYR A 497 -6.60 -13.85 -4.44
N PRO A 498 -7.35 -13.03 -5.20
CA PRO A 498 -8.73 -12.59 -4.96
C PRO A 498 -9.79 -13.50 -5.61
N GLY A 499 -9.40 -14.63 -6.21
CA GLY A 499 -10.28 -15.52 -6.99
C GLY A 499 -11.50 -16.07 -6.24
N ASP A 500 -11.43 -16.24 -4.93
CA ASP A 500 -12.53 -16.75 -4.11
C ASP A 500 -13.51 -15.66 -3.64
N TYR A 501 -13.27 -14.38 -3.99
CA TYR A 501 -14.12 -13.25 -3.55
C TYR A 501 -15.61 -13.45 -3.87
N ASP A 502 -15.92 -13.87 -5.10
CA ASP A 502 -17.30 -14.09 -5.53
C ASP A 502 -17.92 -15.29 -4.82
N LEU A 503 -17.13 -16.33 -4.52
CA LEU A 503 -17.57 -17.49 -3.75
C LEU A 503 -17.90 -17.10 -2.30
N LEU A 504 -17.10 -16.23 -1.68
CA LEU A 504 -17.38 -15.72 -0.33
C LEU A 504 -18.68 -14.90 -0.30
N ARG A 505 -18.91 -14.07 -1.33
CA ARG A 505 -20.16 -13.29 -1.45
C ARG A 505 -21.39 -14.16 -1.69
N THR A 506 -21.28 -15.18 -2.53
CA THR A 506 -22.40 -16.05 -2.91
C THR A 506 -22.59 -17.25 -1.98
N GLY A 507 -21.68 -17.46 -1.02
CA GLY A 507 -21.66 -18.59 -0.09
C GLY A 507 -21.15 -19.91 -0.68
N GLY A 508 -20.43 -19.86 -1.80
CA GLY A 508 -19.67 -20.99 -2.34
C GLY A 508 -18.36 -21.27 -1.59
N ALA A 509 -17.89 -20.31 -0.78
CA ALA A 509 -16.77 -20.45 0.15
C ALA A 509 -17.14 -19.84 1.51
N SER A 510 -16.39 -20.20 2.54
CA SER A 510 -16.48 -19.60 3.87
C SER A 510 -15.09 -19.21 4.31
N TRP A 511 -15.02 -18.17 5.14
CA TRP A 511 -13.78 -17.82 5.79
C TRP A 511 -13.28 -19.00 6.67
N PRO A 512 -11.97 -19.16 6.89
CA PRO A 512 -11.40 -20.17 7.79
C PRO A 512 -11.00 -19.63 9.18
N SER A 513 -11.32 -20.38 10.25
CA SER A 513 -10.99 -19.99 11.64
C SER A 513 -9.52 -19.57 11.84
N PRO A 514 -9.27 -18.32 12.27
CA PRO A 514 -7.94 -17.75 12.20
C PRO A 514 -7.12 -18.14 13.43
N ALA A 515 -5.83 -18.43 13.21
CA ALA A 515 -4.94 -18.92 14.25
C ALA A 515 -3.55 -18.26 14.17
N ASN A 516 -2.93 -18.13 15.34
CA ASN A 516 -1.56 -17.61 15.47
C ASN A 516 -0.58 -18.40 14.59
N ASN A 517 0.26 -17.68 13.84
CA ASN A 517 1.26 -18.27 12.92
C ASN A 517 0.67 -19.28 11.91
N ASN A 518 -0.56 -19.03 11.44
CA ASN A 518 -1.25 -19.91 10.49
C ASN A 518 -1.73 -19.11 9.28
N PHE A 519 -1.83 -19.77 8.12
CA PHE A 519 -2.35 -19.17 6.88
C PHE A 519 -3.78 -18.63 7.05
N THR A 520 -4.58 -19.21 7.95
CA THR A 520 -5.91 -18.70 8.26
C THR A 520 -5.88 -17.31 8.91
N GLY A 521 -4.79 -16.95 9.60
CA GLY A 521 -4.57 -15.59 10.09
C GLY A 521 -4.32 -14.57 8.98
N VAL A 522 -3.84 -15.01 7.81
CA VAL A 522 -3.68 -14.18 6.62
C VAL A 522 -5.04 -13.93 5.97
N ASP A 523 -5.89 -14.96 5.88
CA ASP A 523 -7.27 -14.82 5.40
C ASP A 523 -8.05 -13.80 6.26
N ASP A 524 -7.85 -13.81 7.58
CA ASP A 524 -8.45 -12.83 8.51
C ASP A 524 -8.02 -11.38 8.22
N THR A 525 -6.81 -11.16 7.68
CA THR A 525 -6.43 -9.81 7.23
C THR A 525 -7.19 -9.37 5.98
N TRP A 526 -7.48 -10.28 5.06
CA TRP A 526 -8.35 -9.98 3.92
C TRP A 526 -9.78 -9.72 4.40
N HIS A 527 -10.30 -10.57 5.28
CA HIS A 527 -11.61 -10.41 5.90
C HIS A 527 -11.75 -9.07 6.62
N ALA A 528 -10.75 -8.66 7.41
CA ALA A 528 -10.70 -7.35 8.07
C ALA A 528 -10.74 -6.15 7.12
N ALA A 529 -10.06 -6.24 5.99
CA ALA A 529 -10.14 -5.21 4.97
C ALA A 529 -11.59 -5.08 4.45
N LEU A 530 -12.28 -6.18 4.17
CA LEU A 530 -13.68 -6.13 3.74
C LEU A 530 -14.62 -5.63 4.85
N ASN A 531 -14.43 -6.09 6.09
CA ASN A 531 -15.26 -5.72 7.25
C ASN A 531 -15.23 -4.22 7.57
N SER A 532 -14.15 -3.53 7.20
CA SER A 532 -14.02 -2.07 7.31
C SER A 532 -14.20 -1.32 6.00
N ARG A 533 -14.68 -2.00 4.94
CA ARG A 533 -14.87 -1.45 3.60
C ARG A 533 -13.60 -0.90 2.97
N GLY A 534 -12.44 -1.44 3.32
CA GLY A 534 -11.15 -1.10 2.75
C GLY A 534 -10.68 -2.10 1.70
N GLN A 535 -9.36 -2.29 1.57
CA GLN A 535 -8.79 -3.20 0.57
C GLN A 535 -7.59 -3.96 1.13
N TYR A 536 -7.54 -5.26 0.82
CA TYR A 536 -6.36 -6.09 1.02
C TYR A 536 -5.53 -6.10 -0.25
N PHE A 537 -4.21 -6.12 -0.10
CA PHE A 537 -3.26 -6.29 -1.19
C PHE A 537 -2.26 -7.36 -0.79
N SER A 538 -2.11 -8.39 -1.62
CA SER A 538 -1.00 -9.33 -1.52
C SER A 538 0.10 -8.87 -2.46
N ALA A 539 1.26 -8.51 -1.90
CA ALA A 539 2.42 -8.09 -2.65
C ALA A 539 3.55 -9.07 -2.43
N SER A 540 3.84 -9.86 -3.44
CA SER A 540 4.88 -10.88 -3.41
C SER A 540 6.22 -10.35 -3.92
N ASP A 541 6.22 -9.29 -4.72
CA ASP A 541 7.44 -8.67 -5.24
C ASP A 541 7.42 -7.14 -5.17
N PRO A 542 8.56 -6.48 -5.47
CA PRO A 542 8.62 -5.02 -5.37
C PRO A 542 7.77 -4.19 -6.29
N THR A 543 7.47 -4.70 -7.47
CA THR A 543 6.58 -4.03 -8.41
C THR A 543 5.15 -4.11 -7.90
N GLU A 544 4.75 -5.28 -7.38
CA GLU A 544 3.43 -5.50 -6.80
C GLU A 544 3.18 -4.62 -5.56
N LEU A 545 4.17 -4.46 -4.68
CA LEU A 545 4.00 -3.61 -3.48
C LEU A 545 3.87 -2.13 -3.83
N VAL A 546 4.69 -1.62 -4.76
CA VAL A 546 4.54 -0.25 -5.25
C VAL A 546 3.18 -0.06 -5.93
N THR A 547 2.72 -1.05 -6.70
CA THR A 547 1.40 -1.05 -7.34
C THR A 547 0.28 -1.06 -6.30
N ALA A 548 0.38 -1.89 -5.26
CA ALA A 548 -0.57 -1.98 -4.16
C ALA A 548 -0.71 -0.64 -3.44
N LEU A 549 0.42 -0.03 -3.05
CA LEU A 549 0.42 1.28 -2.39
C LEU A 549 -0.11 2.38 -3.31
N THR A 550 0.20 2.35 -4.61
CA THR A 550 -0.34 3.32 -5.59
C THR A 550 -1.86 3.19 -5.73
N ARG A 551 -2.38 1.95 -5.78
CA ARG A 551 -3.82 1.67 -5.81
C ARG A 551 -4.50 2.11 -4.51
N LEU A 552 -3.87 1.88 -3.37
CA LEU A 552 -4.33 2.34 -2.06
C LEU A 552 -4.52 3.86 -2.05
N PHE A 553 -3.51 4.64 -2.45
CA PHE A 553 -3.63 6.09 -2.44
C PHE A 553 -4.62 6.62 -3.49
N SER A 554 -4.76 5.93 -4.62
CA SER A 554 -5.84 6.21 -5.58
C SER A 554 -7.22 5.98 -4.94
N SER A 555 -7.38 4.91 -4.16
CA SER A 555 -8.63 4.60 -3.44
C SER A 555 -8.95 5.64 -2.37
N VAL A 556 -7.97 6.04 -1.56
CA VAL A 556 -8.09 7.14 -0.57
C VAL A 556 -8.50 8.44 -1.25
N GLN A 557 -7.88 8.79 -2.39
CA GLN A 557 -8.23 10.00 -3.13
C GLN A 557 -9.63 9.94 -3.76
N ALA A 558 -10.03 8.79 -4.31
CA ALA A 558 -11.38 8.61 -4.85
C ALA A 558 -12.46 8.79 -3.79
N ARG A 559 -12.21 8.34 -2.55
CA ARG A 559 -13.11 8.53 -1.39
C ARG A 559 -13.26 9.98 -0.98
N ARG A 560 -12.25 10.82 -1.19
CA ARG A 560 -12.33 12.27 -0.95
C ARG A 560 -13.23 12.99 -1.96
N ALA A 561 -13.33 12.47 -3.18
CA ALA A 561 -14.03 13.11 -4.29
C ALA A 561 -15.53 12.76 -4.39
N SER A 562 -16.04 11.85 -3.55
CA SER A 562 -17.37 11.26 -3.73
C SER A 562 -18.52 12.11 -3.18
N ILE A 563 -19.30 12.68 -4.11
CA ILE A 563 -20.76 12.85 -4.03
C ILE A 563 -21.35 12.29 -5.34
N THR A 564 -21.91 11.08 -5.26
CA THR A 564 -22.67 10.30 -6.28
C THR A 564 -22.05 10.12 -7.69
N PRO A 565 -22.24 8.95 -8.33
CA PRO A 565 -21.27 8.37 -9.25
C PRO A 565 -21.12 9.13 -10.57
N ILE A 566 -19.87 9.38 -10.97
CA ILE A 566 -19.52 9.61 -12.37
C ILE A 566 -19.48 8.22 -13.03
N SER A 567 -20.33 7.99 -14.03
CA SER A 567 -20.09 6.88 -14.95
C SER A 567 -18.79 7.17 -15.72
N VAL A 568 -17.70 6.51 -15.34
CA VAL A 568 -16.44 6.51 -16.08
C VAL A 568 -16.35 5.18 -16.81
N SER A 569 -16.73 5.14 -18.08
CA SER A 569 -16.39 4.01 -18.93
C SER A 569 -14.87 4.01 -19.17
N SER A 570 -14.16 3.07 -18.55
CA SER A 570 -12.73 2.83 -18.81
C SER A 570 -12.55 2.31 -20.24
N PRO A 571 -11.59 2.86 -21.01
CA PRO A 571 -10.21 2.46 -20.84
C PRO A 571 -9.19 3.62 -20.90
N LEU A 572 -8.13 3.49 -20.09
CA LEU A 572 -6.96 4.39 -19.94
C LEU A 572 -7.19 5.70 -19.17
N LEU A 573 -6.86 5.68 -17.88
CA LEU A 573 -6.48 6.87 -17.12
C LEU A 573 -5.01 7.18 -17.40
N ALA A 574 -4.73 8.38 -17.91
CA ALA A 574 -3.39 8.95 -17.97
C ALA A 574 -3.32 10.18 -17.05
N LEU A 575 -2.12 10.52 -16.58
CA LEU A 575 -1.86 11.76 -15.83
C LEU A 575 -2.37 12.97 -16.64
N GLY A 576 -3.38 13.67 -16.12
CA GLY A 576 -3.95 14.88 -16.71
C GLY A 576 -5.40 14.80 -17.20
N THR A 577 -6.10 13.68 -17.04
CA THR A 577 -7.54 13.60 -17.39
C THR A 577 -8.38 14.52 -16.50
N GLN A 578 -9.06 15.50 -17.11
CA GLN A 578 -10.02 16.39 -16.43
C GLN A 578 -11.45 15.93 -16.70
N ALA A 579 -12.25 15.81 -15.64
CA ALA A 579 -13.68 15.53 -15.70
C ALA A 579 -14.47 16.83 -15.47
N PHE A 580 -15.51 17.07 -16.28
CA PHE A 580 -16.40 18.23 -16.13
C PHE A 580 -17.80 17.77 -15.71
N ARG A 581 -18.43 18.50 -14.77
CA ARG A 581 -19.83 18.30 -14.35
C ARG A 581 -20.61 19.61 -14.54
N THR A 582 -21.85 19.50 -15.03
CA THR A 582 -22.84 20.58 -14.96
C THR A 582 -23.94 20.18 -13.97
N GLY A 583 -24.44 21.14 -13.19
CA GLY A 583 -25.50 20.94 -12.20
C GLY A 583 -26.25 22.25 -11.93
N PHE A 584 -27.52 22.14 -11.54
CA PHE A 584 -28.44 23.26 -11.27
C PHE A 584 -28.92 23.18 -9.81
N ASP A 585 -29.07 24.34 -9.16
CA ASP A 585 -29.57 24.50 -7.78
C ASP A 585 -30.85 25.34 -7.81
N THR A 586 -31.85 24.96 -7.02
CA THR A 586 -33.12 25.71 -6.83
C THR A 586 -33.33 26.16 -5.39
N SER A 587 -32.28 26.22 -4.57
CA SER A 587 -32.33 26.81 -3.23
C SER A 587 -31.90 28.27 -3.21
#